data_AF-A0A954K800-F1
#
_entry.id   AF-A0A954K800-F1
#
_cell.length_a   1.000
_cell.length_b   1.000
_cell.length_c   1.000
_cell.angle_alpha   90.00
_cell.angle_beta   90.00
_cell.angle_gamma   90.00
#
_symmetry.space_group_name_H-M   'P 1'
#
loop_
_entity.id
_entity.type
_entity.pdbx_description
1 polymer ?
#
loop_
_entity_poly.entity_id
_entity_poly.type
_entity_poly.pdbx_seq_one_letter_code
_entity_poly.pdbx_strand_id
1 'polypeptide(L)'
;MTNSSSANDLLYSLPPIGGNPSTRPNQTNPGSFANPPQIAPGAKGALTFSSPDTPGMPAPSEKTAWDFMPAGWELKAGFEENYETADAWTPPTDFLPVTQLEFARCGTVTPEMERVAEREPHLTAEQIRDEVAAGRMIIPANKVHLGYQLDPMAIGRASKTKVNANMGASPVSSGTDEEIEKLKWAQQWGADTVMDLSTGG
;
A
#
# COMPACT_ATOMS: atom_id res chain seq x y z
N MET A 1 -36.51 -27.14 41.81
CA MET A 1 -35.44 -27.92 41.15
C MET A 1 -34.36 -26.93 40.73
N THR A 2 -33.30 -26.84 41.52
CA THR A 2 -32.18 -25.90 41.35
C THR A 2 -31.13 -26.54 40.46
N ASN A 3 -30.89 -26.00 39.26
CA ASN A 3 -29.74 -26.41 38.45
C ASN A 3 -28.49 -25.68 38.98
N SER A 4 -27.67 -26.40 39.73
CA SER A 4 -26.31 -25.99 40.07
C SER A 4 -25.40 -26.21 38.86
N SER A 5 -25.03 -25.13 38.15
CA SER A 5 -23.88 -25.19 37.24
C SER A 5 -22.62 -24.99 38.08
N SER A 6 -21.93 -26.09 38.40
CA SER A 6 -20.60 -26.08 38.97
C SER A 6 -19.65 -25.38 37.99
N ALA A 7 -19.19 -24.18 38.37
CA ALA A 7 -17.99 -23.59 37.83
C ALA A 7 -16.79 -24.47 38.22
N ASN A 8 -16.36 -25.34 37.31
CA ASN A 8 -15.06 -26.00 37.44
C ASN A 8 -14.12 -25.40 36.40
N ASP A 9 -13.04 -24.84 36.94
CA ASP A 9 -11.83 -24.35 36.30
C ASP A 9 -11.44 -25.16 35.06
N LEU A 10 -11.39 -24.48 33.92
CA LEU A 10 -10.47 -24.83 32.85
C LEU A 10 -9.39 -23.75 32.82
N LEU A 11 -8.37 -23.95 33.66
CA LEU A 11 -7.05 -23.37 33.48
C LEU A 11 -6.56 -23.75 32.08
N TYR A 12 -6.68 -22.84 31.12
CA TYR A 12 -6.06 -23.00 29.81
C TYR A 12 -5.09 -21.85 29.58
N SER A 13 -3.85 -22.17 29.23
CA SER A 13 -2.89 -21.15 28.82
C SER A 13 -3.28 -20.65 27.43
N LEU A 14 -3.31 -19.33 27.25
CA LEU A 14 -3.55 -18.74 25.94
C LEU A 14 -2.54 -19.28 24.91
N PRO A 15 -2.97 -19.58 23.67
CA PRO A 15 -2.04 -19.97 22.63
C PRO A 15 -1.09 -18.80 22.35
N PRO A 16 0.19 -19.08 22.05
CA PRO A 16 1.11 -18.04 21.65
C PRO A 16 0.58 -17.31 20.42
N ILE A 17 0.87 -16.01 20.33
CA ILE A 17 0.44 -15.12 19.24
C ILE A 17 0.62 -15.82 17.89
N GLY A 18 -0.49 -15.97 17.14
CA GLY A 18 -0.55 -16.67 15.86
C GLY A 18 -1.38 -17.95 15.87
N GLY A 19 -1.78 -18.48 17.04
CA GLY A 19 -2.69 -19.62 17.14
C GLY A 19 -4.17 -19.23 17.08
N ASN A 20 -4.94 -19.92 16.22
CA ASN A 20 -6.39 -19.84 16.06
C ASN A 20 -7.16 -19.82 17.41
N PRO A 21 -8.04 -18.83 17.66
CA PRO A 21 -8.71 -18.68 18.95
C PRO A 21 -10.00 -19.51 19.16
N SER A 22 -10.46 -20.36 18.21
CA SER A 22 -11.73 -21.10 18.40
C SER A 22 -11.59 -22.62 18.45
N THR A 23 -12.22 -23.24 19.46
CA THR A 23 -12.32 -24.70 19.66
C THR A 23 -13.75 -25.23 19.50
N ARG A 24 -14.68 -24.46 18.88
CA ARG A 24 -16.10 -24.86 18.74
C ARG A 24 -16.61 -24.87 17.28
N PRO A 25 -17.54 -25.79 16.89
CA PRO A 25 -17.96 -25.99 15.50
C PRO A 25 -18.82 -24.87 14.87
N ASN A 26 -19.29 -23.91 15.68
CA ASN A 26 -20.32 -22.93 15.30
C ASN A 26 -19.86 -21.47 15.47
N GLN A 27 -18.54 -21.22 15.48
CA GLN A 27 -17.98 -19.87 15.44
C GLN A 27 -17.31 -19.63 14.08
N THR A 28 -17.45 -18.42 13.55
CA THR A 28 -16.65 -17.95 12.41
C THR A 28 -15.19 -17.89 12.84
N ASN A 29 -14.37 -18.78 12.30
CA ASN A 29 -12.92 -18.68 12.39
C ASN A 29 -12.50 -17.31 11.83
N PRO A 30 -11.80 -16.44 12.57
CA PRO A 30 -10.98 -15.44 11.92
C PRO A 30 -9.84 -16.24 11.28
N GLY A 31 -10.05 -16.65 10.03
CA GLY A 31 -9.12 -17.44 9.23
C GLY A 31 -7.86 -16.66 8.90
N SER A 32 -6.98 -16.48 9.89
CA SER A 32 -5.59 -16.17 9.61
C SER A 32 -4.88 -17.49 9.35
N PHE A 33 -5.06 -18.05 8.16
CA PHE A 33 -4.11 -18.99 7.54
C PHE A 33 -2.84 -18.24 7.07
N ALA A 34 -2.56 -17.08 7.67
CA ALA A 34 -1.46 -16.22 7.31
C ALA A 34 -0.20 -16.70 8.05
N ASN A 35 0.86 -16.92 7.28
CA ASN A 35 2.19 -17.09 7.84
C ASN A 35 2.61 -15.84 8.62
N PRO A 36 3.60 -15.96 9.53
CA PRO A 36 4.28 -14.80 10.08
C PRO A 36 4.71 -13.86 8.94
N PRO A 37 4.49 -12.54 9.06
CA PRO A 37 4.82 -11.61 7.99
C PRO A 37 6.32 -11.64 7.71
N GLN A 38 6.71 -12.10 6.51
CA GLN A 38 8.09 -12.01 6.05
C GLN A 38 8.35 -10.62 5.46
N ILE A 39 8.81 -9.68 6.29
CA ILE A 39 9.19 -8.34 5.86
C ILE A 39 10.59 -8.43 5.25
N ALA A 40 10.67 -8.41 3.93
CA ALA A 40 11.92 -8.42 3.17
C ALA A 40 11.75 -7.61 1.87
N PRO A 41 12.84 -7.03 1.31
CA PRO A 41 12.80 -6.47 -0.02
C PRO A 41 12.67 -7.57 -1.09
N GLY A 42 12.35 -7.16 -2.31
CA GLY A 42 12.31 -8.05 -3.47
C GLY A 42 11.22 -9.10 -3.43
N ALA A 43 11.45 -10.21 -4.14
CA ALA A 43 10.51 -11.33 -4.24
C ALA A 43 10.11 -11.91 -2.88
N LYS A 44 11.02 -11.90 -1.91
CA LYS A 44 10.74 -12.35 -0.53
C LYS A 44 9.67 -11.50 0.16
N GLY A 45 9.51 -10.23 -0.25
CA GLY A 45 8.44 -9.35 0.23
C GLY A 45 7.04 -9.74 -0.24
N ALA A 46 6.90 -10.59 -1.27
CA ALA A 46 5.59 -11.10 -1.70
C ALA A 46 4.89 -11.94 -0.62
N LEU A 47 5.67 -12.49 0.32
CA LEU A 47 5.17 -13.34 1.40
C LEU A 47 4.73 -12.57 2.65
N THR A 48 4.79 -11.23 2.66
CA THR A 48 4.51 -10.53 3.92
C THR A 48 3.04 -10.62 4.36
N PHE A 49 2.10 -10.89 3.46
CA PHE A 49 0.69 -11.14 3.79
C PHE A 49 0.12 -12.35 3.04
N SER A 50 0.99 -13.23 2.54
CA SER A 50 0.49 -14.44 1.90
C SER A 50 -0.19 -15.31 2.96
N SER A 51 -1.36 -15.80 2.59
CA SER A 51 -2.02 -16.94 3.24
C SER A 51 -1.79 -18.17 2.35
N PRO A 52 -0.53 -18.63 2.17
CA PRO A 52 -0.22 -19.69 1.23
C PRO A 52 -0.78 -21.05 1.66
N ASP A 53 -1.32 -21.13 2.89
CA ASP A 53 -1.77 -22.37 3.48
C ASP A 53 -3.24 -22.70 3.17
N THR A 54 -3.92 -21.91 2.33
CA THR A 54 -5.24 -22.30 1.80
C THR A 54 -5.03 -23.39 0.74
N PRO A 55 -5.44 -24.65 0.98
CA PRO A 55 -5.20 -25.73 0.03
C PRO A 55 -5.79 -25.40 -1.35
N GLY A 56 -4.96 -25.46 -2.40
CA GLY A 56 -5.37 -25.16 -3.77
C GLY A 56 -5.12 -23.72 -4.26
N MET A 57 -4.63 -22.81 -3.41
CA MET A 57 -4.18 -21.48 -3.88
C MET A 57 -2.80 -21.56 -4.55
N PRO A 58 -2.57 -20.83 -5.66
CA PRO A 58 -1.27 -20.78 -6.31
C PRO A 58 -0.23 -20.08 -5.41
N ALA A 59 1.03 -20.45 -5.59
CA ALA A 59 2.14 -19.79 -4.90
C ALA A 59 2.23 -18.30 -5.31
N PRO A 60 2.66 -17.41 -4.41
CA PRO A 60 2.97 -16.03 -4.76
C PRO A 60 4.02 -15.94 -5.88
N SER A 61 3.89 -14.93 -6.73
CA SER A 61 4.83 -14.68 -7.82
C SER A 61 6.25 -14.49 -7.29
N GLU A 62 7.22 -15.16 -7.93
CA GLU A 62 8.65 -14.89 -7.70
C GLU A 62 9.12 -13.62 -8.39
N LYS A 63 8.31 -13.07 -9.31
CA LYS A 63 8.62 -11.83 -10.01
C LYS A 63 8.26 -10.59 -9.18
N THR A 64 9.10 -9.57 -9.26
CA THR A 64 8.89 -8.23 -8.73
C THR A 64 8.61 -7.20 -9.83
N ALA A 65 8.33 -5.96 -9.44
CA ALA A 65 8.12 -4.87 -10.41
C ALA A 65 9.34 -4.63 -11.32
N TRP A 66 10.54 -5.03 -10.88
CA TRP A 66 11.78 -4.94 -11.65
C TRP A 66 11.89 -5.98 -12.76
N ASP A 67 11.08 -7.05 -12.75
CA ASP A 67 11.04 -8.01 -13.86
C ASP A 67 10.18 -7.53 -15.05
N PHE A 68 9.47 -6.41 -14.85
CA PHE A 68 8.57 -5.81 -15.84
C PHE A 68 9.07 -4.43 -16.30
N MET A 69 10.38 -4.32 -16.56
CA MET A 69 10.96 -3.08 -17.06
C MET A 69 10.46 -2.75 -18.47
N PRO A 70 10.24 -1.46 -18.81
CA PRO A 70 9.83 -1.06 -20.14
C PRO A 70 10.87 -1.42 -21.21
N ALA A 71 10.42 -1.55 -22.46
CA ALA A 71 11.31 -1.79 -23.59
C ALA A 71 12.40 -0.70 -23.70
N GLY A 72 13.63 -1.12 -24.00
CA GLY A 72 14.79 -0.24 -24.14
C GLY A 72 15.53 0.08 -22.84
N TRP A 73 15.01 -0.34 -21.69
CA TRP A 73 15.78 -0.31 -20.44
C TRP A 73 16.73 -1.50 -20.39
N GLU A 74 18.00 -1.23 -20.12
CA GLU A 74 19.06 -2.24 -20.11
C GLU A 74 19.62 -2.44 -18.72
N LEU A 75 19.80 -3.72 -18.33
CA LEU A 75 20.48 -4.08 -17.10
C LEU A 75 21.99 -3.86 -17.28
N LYS A 76 22.62 -3.13 -16.35
CA LYS A 76 24.07 -2.91 -16.34
C LYS A 76 24.80 -4.21 -15.97
N ALA A 77 25.93 -4.44 -16.62
CA ALA A 77 26.81 -5.57 -16.30
C ALA A 77 27.25 -5.52 -14.83
N GLY A 78 27.20 -6.67 -14.14
CA GLY A 78 27.55 -6.81 -12.73
C GLY A 78 26.37 -6.68 -11.75
N PHE A 79 25.16 -6.42 -12.24
CA PHE A 79 23.93 -6.39 -11.44
C PHE A 79 23.04 -7.61 -11.63
N GLU A 80 23.51 -8.67 -12.29
CA GLU A 80 22.73 -9.88 -12.61
C GLU A 80 22.12 -10.54 -11.36
N GLU A 81 22.81 -10.45 -10.21
CA GLU A 81 22.33 -10.98 -8.92
C GLU A 81 21.69 -9.92 -8.00
N ASN A 82 21.72 -8.64 -8.37
CA ASN A 82 21.22 -7.53 -7.54
C ASN A 82 20.51 -6.45 -8.39
N TYR A 83 19.64 -6.88 -9.30
CA TYR A 83 19.00 -6.01 -10.29
C TYR A 83 17.85 -5.16 -9.73
N GLU A 84 17.43 -5.36 -8.48
CA GLU A 84 16.26 -4.71 -7.88
C GLU A 84 16.52 -3.31 -7.32
N THR A 85 17.36 -2.53 -8.01
CA THR A 85 17.74 -1.17 -7.64
C THR A 85 17.77 -0.27 -8.87
N ALA A 86 17.46 1.02 -8.69
CA ALA A 86 17.55 2.01 -9.77
C ALA A 86 18.95 2.07 -10.40
N ASP A 87 20.00 1.88 -9.60
CA ASP A 87 21.39 1.91 -10.06
C ASP A 87 21.72 0.78 -11.05
N ALA A 88 20.97 -0.33 -11.02
CA ALA A 88 21.19 -1.48 -11.87
C ALA A 88 20.76 -1.25 -13.31
N TRP A 89 19.87 -0.29 -13.57
CA TRP A 89 19.25 -0.12 -14.88
C TRP A 89 19.71 1.16 -15.57
N THR A 90 19.73 1.11 -16.90
CA THR A 90 20.00 2.27 -17.75
C THR A 90 18.77 2.50 -18.64
N PRO A 91 18.12 3.67 -18.55
CA PRO A 91 17.04 4.01 -19.47
C PRO A 91 17.60 4.35 -20.86
N PRO A 92 16.76 4.34 -21.92
CA PRO A 92 17.13 4.85 -23.23
C PRO A 92 17.64 6.30 -23.17
N THR A 93 18.57 6.67 -24.05
CA THR A 93 19.23 7.99 -24.05
C THR A 93 18.25 9.18 -24.07
N ASP A 94 17.14 9.06 -24.80
CA ASP A 94 16.14 10.12 -24.96
C ASP A 94 14.95 9.97 -24.00
N PHE A 95 15.06 9.13 -22.96
CA PHE A 95 13.99 8.88 -22.02
C PHE A 95 13.78 10.09 -21.09
N LEU A 96 12.56 10.64 -21.10
CA LEU A 96 12.17 11.73 -20.23
C LEU A 96 11.16 11.22 -19.20
N PRO A 97 11.53 11.13 -17.90
CA PRO A 97 10.60 10.70 -16.86
C PRO A 97 9.45 11.70 -16.69
N VAL A 98 8.24 11.18 -16.51
CA VAL A 98 7.02 11.97 -16.31
C VAL A 98 6.34 11.63 -14.99
N THR A 99 6.30 10.34 -14.65
CA THR A 99 5.66 9.81 -13.46
C THR A 99 6.68 9.64 -12.33
N GLN A 100 6.18 9.61 -11.08
CA GLN A 100 7.01 9.40 -9.90
C GLN A 100 7.78 8.06 -9.95
N LEU A 101 7.18 7.01 -10.54
CA LEU A 101 7.84 5.73 -10.76
C LEU A 101 9.05 5.85 -11.70
N GLU A 102 8.90 6.60 -12.79
CA GLU A 102 9.98 6.78 -13.77
C GLU A 102 11.12 7.62 -13.19
N PHE A 103 10.81 8.71 -12.48
CA PHE A 103 11.82 9.50 -11.77
C PHE A 103 12.57 8.63 -10.76
N ALA A 104 11.84 7.84 -9.96
CA ALA A 104 12.43 6.95 -8.97
C ALA A 104 13.37 5.91 -9.58
N ARG A 105 12.95 5.28 -10.69
CA ARG A 105 13.77 4.30 -11.43
C ARG A 105 14.97 4.92 -12.13
N CYS A 106 14.94 6.22 -12.43
CA CYS A 106 16.10 6.98 -12.88
C CYS A 106 17.02 7.41 -11.73
N GLY A 107 16.71 7.06 -10.47
CA GLY A 107 17.48 7.43 -9.29
C GLY A 107 17.21 8.84 -8.77
N THR A 108 16.26 9.57 -9.37
CA THR A 108 15.95 10.96 -9.05
C THR A 108 14.96 11.05 -7.89
N VAL A 109 15.32 11.84 -6.86
CA VAL A 109 14.40 12.27 -5.81
C VAL A 109 13.66 13.52 -6.31
N THR A 110 12.33 13.50 -6.29
CA THR A 110 11.48 14.61 -6.73
C THR A 110 11.05 15.48 -5.54
N PRO A 111 10.59 16.74 -5.77
CA PRO A 111 10.02 17.56 -4.71
C PRO A 111 8.82 16.90 -4.02
N GLU A 112 8.04 16.07 -4.72
CA GLU A 112 6.94 15.33 -4.11
C GLU A 112 7.44 14.26 -3.14
N MET A 113 8.56 13.58 -3.46
CA MET A 113 9.18 12.61 -2.54
C MET A 113 9.75 13.30 -1.29
N GLU A 114 10.40 14.45 -1.46
CA GLU A 114 10.87 15.28 -0.34
C GLU A 114 9.69 15.71 0.55
N ARG A 115 8.61 16.18 -0.07
CA ARG A 115 7.40 16.60 0.65
C ARG A 115 6.73 15.45 1.39
N VAL A 116 6.72 14.24 0.83
CA VAL A 116 6.27 13.03 1.54
C VAL A 116 7.17 12.73 2.74
N ALA A 117 8.49 12.86 2.61
CA ALA A 117 9.44 12.64 3.71
C ALA A 117 9.19 13.60 4.88
N GLU A 118 8.86 14.86 4.60
CA GLU A 118 8.47 15.83 5.62
C GLU A 118 7.20 15.40 6.39
N ARG A 119 6.23 14.78 5.70
CA ARG A 119 4.98 14.28 6.31
C ARG A 119 5.19 12.97 7.06
N GLU A 120 6.15 12.17 6.64
CA GLU A 120 6.50 10.86 7.19
C GLU A 120 7.96 10.86 7.66
N PRO A 121 8.29 11.60 8.74
CA PRO A 121 9.68 11.85 9.15
C PRO A 121 10.45 10.59 9.60
N HIS A 122 9.77 9.43 9.68
CA HIS A 122 10.41 8.13 9.88
C HIS A 122 10.97 7.51 8.59
N LEU A 123 10.78 8.15 7.44
CA LEU A 123 11.34 7.78 6.13
C LEU A 123 12.13 8.95 5.54
N THR A 124 13.27 8.65 4.93
CA THR A 124 14.04 9.60 4.11
C THR A 124 13.48 9.66 2.69
N ALA A 125 13.81 10.74 1.96
CA ALA A 125 13.37 10.91 0.58
C ALA A 125 13.96 9.82 -0.34
N GLU A 126 15.18 9.34 -0.07
CA GLU A 126 15.81 8.22 -0.76
C GLU A 126 15.10 6.89 -0.48
N GLN A 127 14.69 6.63 0.77
CA GLN A 127 13.89 5.45 1.09
C GLN A 127 12.53 5.48 0.40
N ILE A 128 11.89 6.65 0.31
CA ILE A 128 10.64 6.82 -0.44
C ILE A 128 10.87 6.55 -1.93
N ARG A 129 11.93 7.14 -2.51
CA ARG A 129 12.33 6.88 -3.90
C ARG A 129 12.51 5.38 -4.14
N ASP A 130 13.22 4.67 -3.27
CA ASP A 130 13.50 3.25 -3.44
C ASP A 130 12.23 2.38 -3.36
N GLU A 131 11.31 2.71 -2.44
CA GLU A 131 10.00 2.05 -2.36
C GLU A 131 9.12 2.34 -3.59
N VAL A 132 9.18 3.56 -4.12
CA VAL A 132 8.49 3.95 -5.36
C VAL A 132 9.10 3.22 -6.56
N ALA A 133 10.42 3.19 -6.69
CA ALA A 133 11.14 2.52 -7.78
C ALA A 133 10.84 1.01 -7.82
N ALA A 134 10.76 0.39 -6.64
CA ALA A 134 10.42 -1.02 -6.47
C ALA A 134 8.91 -1.31 -6.61
N GLY A 135 8.07 -0.31 -6.85
CA GLY A 135 6.63 -0.47 -7.05
C GLY A 135 5.85 -0.87 -5.79
N ARG A 136 6.43 -0.66 -4.60
CA ARG A 136 5.81 -0.95 -3.30
C ARG A 136 5.15 0.27 -2.65
N MET A 137 5.40 1.45 -3.20
CA MET A 137 4.83 2.72 -2.82
C MET A 137 4.45 3.52 -4.06
N ILE A 138 3.38 4.30 -3.96
CA ILE A 138 2.97 5.25 -4.99
C ILE A 138 2.78 6.64 -4.38
N ILE A 139 2.96 7.66 -5.21
CA ILE A 139 2.64 9.05 -4.90
C ILE A 139 1.67 9.54 -5.98
N PRO A 140 0.35 9.58 -5.71
CA PRO A 140 -0.66 10.03 -6.68
C PRO A 140 -0.57 11.55 -6.88
N ALA A 141 0.32 11.99 -7.76
CA ALA A 141 0.60 13.40 -8.02
C ALA A 141 0.45 13.73 -9.51
N ASN A 142 -0.80 13.88 -9.97
CA ASN A 142 -1.06 14.35 -11.32
C ASN A 142 -0.51 15.78 -11.50
N LYS A 143 0.28 16.01 -12.55
CA LYS A 143 0.91 17.31 -12.85
C LYS A 143 -0.06 18.49 -12.91
N VAL A 144 -1.29 18.27 -13.39
CA VAL A 144 -2.34 19.29 -13.41
C VAL A 144 -2.80 19.63 -11.98
N HIS A 145 -2.99 18.62 -11.13
CA HIS A 145 -3.44 18.82 -9.76
C HIS A 145 -2.35 19.43 -8.87
N LEU A 146 -1.07 19.12 -9.13
CA LEU A 146 0.06 19.80 -8.50
C LEU A 146 0.03 21.32 -8.75
N GLY A 147 -0.39 21.74 -9.95
CA GLY A 147 -0.61 23.16 -10.27
C GLY A 147 -1.69 23.85 -9.41
N TYR A 148 -2.60 23.06 -8.83
CA TYR A 148 -3.64 23.52 -7.89
C TYR A 148 -3.27 23.27 -6.42
N GLN A 149 -1.97 23.22 -6.09
CA GLN A 149 -1.47 23.11 -4.72
C GLN A 149 -1.87 21.82 -4.00
N LEU A 150 -1.98 20.70 -4.74
CA LEU A 150 -2.03 19.37 -4.12
C LEU A 150 -0.86 19.21 -3.14
N ASP A 151 -1.15 18.86 -1.89
CA ASP A 151 -0.13 18.45 -0.92
C ASP A 151 0.18 16.96 -1.10
N PRO A 152 1.31 16.59 -1.71
CA PRO A 152 1.64 15.21 -2.03
C PRO A 152 1.67 14.31 -0.80
N MET A 153 1.29 13.06 -1.01
CA MET A 153 1.26 12.04 0.02
C MET A 153 1.59 10.68 -0.59
N ALA A 154 2.13 9.76 0.19
CA ALA A 154 2.46 8.42 -0.28
C ALA A 154 1.47 7.37 0.22
N ILE A 155 1.25 6.36 -0.60
CA ILE A 155 0.50 5.16 -0.27
C ILE A 155 1.44 3.97 -0.50
N GLY A 156 1.83 3.32 0.58
CA GLY A 156 2.74 2.18 0.53
C GLY A 156 2.97 1.58 1.89
N ARG A 157 3.48 0.35 1.95
CA ARG A 157 3.56 -0.40 3.20
C ARG A 157 4.52 0.21 4.24
N ALA A 158 5.54 0.92 3.78
CA ALA A 158 6.48 1.64 4.65
C ALA A 158 5.92 2.97 5.21
N SER A 159 4.90 3.53 4.56
CA SER A 159 4.20 4.74 5.02
C SER A 159 3.14 4.40 6.07
N LYS A 160 2.61 5.39 6.79
CA LYS A 160 1.46 5.17 7.68
C LYS A 160 0.24 4.73 6.85
N THR A 161 -0.64 3.92 7.45
CA THR A 161 -1.92 3.55 6.82
C THR A 161 -2.72 4.79 6.43
N LYS A 162 -3.24 4.80 5.20
CA LYS A 162 -4.01 5.91 4.63
C LYS A 162 -5.49 5.57 4.56
N VAL A 163 -6.36 6.56 4.73
CA VAL A 163 -7.82 6.41 4.67
C VAL A 163 -8.40 7.24 3.54
N ASN A 164 -9.26 6.63 2.73
CA ASN A 164 -9.98 7.31 1.65
C ASN A 164 -11.44 7.59 2.05
N ALA A 165 -11.94 8.79 1.77
CA ALA A 165 -13.35 9.12 1.84
C ALA A 165 -13.98 9.14 0.44
N ASN A 166 -15.12 8.47 0.28
CA ASN A 166 -15.89 8.51 -0.95
C ASN A 166 -16.94 9.62 -0.86
N MET A 167 -17.04 10.42 -1.91
CA MET A 167 -18.05 11.45 -2.08
C MET A 167 -18.79 11.24 -3.41
N GLY A 168 -19.87 11.98 -3.63
CA GLY A 168 -20.59 11.91 -4.89
C GLY A 168 -22.00 12.46 -4.78
N ALA A 169 -22.37 13.20 -5.82
CA ALA A 169 -23.72 13.65 -6.06
C ALA A 169 -24.61 12.50 -6.56
N SER A 170 -25.83 12.42 -6.02
CA SER A 170 -26.88 11.50 -6.48
C SER A 170 -27.88 12.27 -7.32
N PRO A 171 -28.56 11.65 -8.31
CA PRO A 171 -29.60 12.30 -9.12
C PRO A 171 -30.74 12.97 -8.32
N VAL A 172 -30.85 12.64 -7.04
CA VAL A 172 -31.95 13.06 -6.14
C VAL A 172 -31.54 14.20 -5.20
N SER A 173 -30.24 14.50 -5.07
CA SER A 173 -29.73 15.58 -4.22
C SER A 173 -28.33 15.97 -4.71
N SER A 174 -28.19 17.14 -5.32
CA SER A 174 -26.91 17.61 -5.87
C SER A 174 -26.82 19.14 -5.90
N GLY A 175 -26.18 19.71 -4.89
CA GLY A 175 -25.68 21.08 -4.92
C GLY A 175 -24.14 21.07 -4.92
N THR A 176 -23.50 21.88 -5.78
CA THR A 176 -22.04 22.03 -5.79
C THR A 176 -21.49 22.43 -4.42
N ASP A 177 -22.21 23.31 -3.71
CA ASP A 177 -21.80 23.78 -2.39
C ASP A 177 -21.81 22.67 -1.33
N GLU A 178 -22.79 21.76 -1.40
CA GLU A 178 -22.87 20.59 -0.50
C GLU A 178 -21.72 19.62 -0.74
N GLU A 179 -21.32 19.41 -2.01
CA GLU A 179 -20.14 18.58 -2.33
C GLU A 179 -18.86 19.23 -1.82
N ILE A 180 -18.70 20.56 -1.96
CA ILE A 180 -17.54 21.26 -1.39
C ILE A 180 -17.50 21.13 0.13
N GLU A 181 -18.66 21.20 0.80
CA GLU A 181 -18.74 21.02 2.25
C GLU A 181 -18.32 19.61 2.68
N LYS A 182 -18.80 18.57 2.00
CA LYS A 182 -18.38 17.18 2.24
C LYS A 182 -16.87 17.00 2.07
N LEU A 183 -16.26 17.63 1.07
CA LEU A 183 -14.80 17.57 0.86
C LEU A 183 -14.05 18.18 2.04
N LYS A 184 -14.46 19.38 2.46
CA LYS A 184 -13.85 20.06 3.61
C LYS A 184 -14.00 19.24 4.88
N TRP A 185 -15.16 18.62 5.08
CA TRP A 185 -15.42 17.77 6.23
C TRP A 185 -14.51 16.53 6.23
N ALA A 186 -14.41 15.84 5.08
CA ALA A 186 -13.53 14.68 4.93
C ALA A 186 -12.07 15.03 5.26
N GLN A 187 -11.56 16.14 4.72
CA GLN A 187 -10.21 16.61 5.00
C GLN A 187 -10.02 16.97 6.48
N GLN A 188 -10.98 17.67 7.09
CA GLN A 188 -10.93 18.09 8.49
C GLN A 188 -10.84 16.91 9.46
N TRP A 189 -11.54 15.81 9.17
CA TRP A 189 -11.54 14.61 10.01
C TRP A 189 -10.46 13.58 9.64
N GLY A 190 -9.52 13.96 8.77
CA GLY A 190 -8.31 13.17 8.50
C GLY A 190 -8.45 12.13 7.39
N ALA A 191 -9.35 12.32 6.43
CA ALA A 191 -9.26 11.60 5.17
C ALA A 191 -7.98 12.01 4.43
N ASP A 192 -7.17 11.02 4.08
CA ASP A 192 -5.92 11.20 3.35
C ASP A 192 -6.15 11.45 1.86
N THR A 193 -7.15 10.77 1.30
CA THR A 193 -7.57 10.91 -0.10
C THR A 193 -9.10 10.98 -0.18
N VAL A 194 -9.59 11.58 -1.25
CA VAL A 194 -11.03 11.64 -1.54
C VAL A 194 -11.27 11.18 -2.97
N MET A 195 -12.33 10.41 -3.17
CA MET A 195 -12.77 9.96 -4.50
C MET A 195 -14.18 10.50 -4.77
N ASP A 196 -14.33 11.23 -5.87
CA ASP A 196 -15.64 11.62 -6.40
C ASP A 196 -16.23 10.47 -7.23
N LEU A 197 -17.34 9.92 -6.75
CA LEU A 197 -18.12 8.83 -7.34
C LEU A 197 -19.48 9.31 -7.83
N SER A 198 -19.64 10.60 -8.14
CA SER A 198 -20.88 11.16 -8.68
C SER A 198 -21.36 10.38 -9.90
N THR A 199 -22.63 9.96 -9.89
CA THR A 199 -23.24 9.15 -10.97
C THR A 199 -24.36 9.86 -11.72
N GLY A 200 -24.69 11.10 -11.36
CA GLY A 200 -25.76 11.89 -11.97
C GLY A 200 -25.34 13.34 -12.22
N GLY A 201 -25.60 13.80 -13.43
CA GLY A 201 -25.54 15.21 -13.87
C GLY A 201 -26.83 15.59 -14.58
#